data_AF-A0A9D6NCY7-F1
#
_entry.id   AF-A0A9D6NCY7-F1
#
_cell.length_a   1.000
_cell.length_b   1.000
_cell.length_c   1.000
_cell.angle_alpha   90.00
_cell.angle_beta   90.00
_cell.angle_gamma   90.00
#
_symmetry.space_group_name_H-M   'P 1'
#
loop_
_entity.id
_entity.type
_entity.pdbx_description
1 polymer ?
#
loop_
_entity_poly.entity_id
_entity_poly.type
_entity_poly.pdbx_seq_one_letter_code
_entity_poly.pdbx_strand_id
1 'polypeptide(L)'
;MDAEEVQRRAAKINTNLRFGKTREALTEAYKFRMAIHTSGAEDPRVERELELVEHAINRLENQRFGLHRELAQTALKALYDLILGRSSREKRR
;
A
#
# COMPACT_ATOMS: atom_id res chain seq x y z
N MET A 1 1.93 -6.53 14.64
CA MET A 1 0.54 -6.47 14.11
C MET A 1 -0.01 -7.87 14.16
N ASP A 2 -1.24 -8.07 14.61
CA ASP A 2 -1.83 -9.42 14.74
C ASP A 2 -2.57 -9.86 13.47
N ALA A 3 -2.76 -11.18 13.33
CA ALA A 3 -3.42 -11.77 12.15
C ALA A 3 -4.88 -11.32 11.97
N GLU A 4 -5.56 -10.93 13.05
CA GLU A 4 -6.95 -10.49 13.00
C GLU A 4 -7.07 -9.08 12.43
N GLU A 5 -6.16 -8.17 12.80
CA GLU A 5 -6.08 -6.84 12.21
C GLU A 5 -5.69 -6.91 10.72
N VAL A 6 -4.83 -7.85 10.34
CA VAL A 6 -4.45 -8.12 8.95
C VAL A 6 -5.68 -8.48 8.12
N GLN A 7 -6.44 -9.47 8.58
CA GLN A 7 -7.67 -9.92 7.90
C GLN A 7 -8.73 -8.81 7.83
N ARG A 8 -8.92 -8.04 8.90
CA ARG A 8 -9.87 -6.92 8.91
C ARG A 8 -9.51 -5.84 7.89
N ARG A 9 -8.23 -5.49 7.78
CA ARG A 9 -7.75 -4.49 6.81
C ARG A 9 -7.87 -5.02 5.37
N ALA A 10 -7.50 -6.28 5.12
CA ALA A 10 -7.68 -6.92 3.82
C ALA A 10 -9.16 -6.98 3.41
N ALA A 11 -10.07 -7.36 4.32
CA ALA A 11 -11.50 -7.38 4.08
C ALA A 11 -12.07 -5.99 3.73
N LYS A 12 -11.57 -4.94 4.38
CA LYS A 12 -11.95 -3.55 4.10
C LYS A 12 -11.51 -3.11 2.69
N ILE A 13 -10.30 -3.47 2.27
CA ILE A 13 -9.81 -3.20 0.91
C ILE A 13 -10.70 -3.91 -0.12
N ASN A 14 -10.97 -5.21 0.08
CA ASN A 14 -11.84 -5.99 -0.79
C ASN A 14 -13.27 -5.45 -0.87
N THR A 15 -13.81 -4.97 0.25
CA THR A 15 -15.13 -4.33 0.30
C THR A 15 -15.14 -3.06 -0.54
N ASN A 16 -14.14 -2.18 -0.37
CA ASN A 16 -14.03 -0.96 -1.17
C ASN A 16 -13.90 -1.27 -2.67
N LEU A 17 -13.13 -2.31 -3.03
CA LEU A 17 -13.01 -2.78 -4.41
C LEU A 17 -14.35 -3.25 -4.99
N ARG A 18 -15.09 -4.08 -4.25
CA ARG A 18 -16.39 -4.63 -4.68
C ARG A 18 -17.43 -3.54 -4.95
N PHE A 19 -17.36 -2.43 -4.20
CA PHE A 19 -18.25 -1.28 -4.36
C PHE A 19 -17.70 -0.19 -5.29
N GLY A 20 -16.63 -0.44 -6.05
CA GLY A 20 -16.06 0.53 -6.99
C GLY A 20 -15.42 1.76 -6.33
N LYS A 21 -15.15 1.71 -5.02
CA LYS A 21 -14.51 2.77 -4.22
C LYS A 21 -12.98 2.68 -4.37
N THR A 22 -12.51 2.85 -5.59
CA THR A 22 -11.11 2.61 -5.97
C THR A 22 -10.12 3.50 -5.22
N ARG A 23 -10.48 4.76 -4.94
CA ARG A 23 -9.60 5.69 -4.20
C ARG A 23 -9.45 5.27 -2.74
N GLU A 24 -10.53 4.84 -2.13
CA GLU A 24 -10.61 4.37 -0.75
C GLU A 24 -9.90 3.02 -0.60
N ALA A 25 -10.09 2.11 -1.56
CA ALA A 25 -9.36 0.85 -1.64
C ALA A 25 -7.85 1.06 -1.71
N LEU A 26 -7.39 1.94 -2.62
CA LEU A 26 -5.97 2.31 -2.72
C LEU A 26 -5.44 2.92 -1.42
N THR A 27 -6.18 3.86 -0.83
CA THR A 27 -5.76 4.53 0.41
C THR A 27 -5.60 3.55 1.57
N GLU A 28 -6.55 2.63 1.73
CA GLU A 28 -6.48 1.60 2.77
C GLU A 28 -5.39 0.56 2.50
N ALA A 29 -5.17 0.20 1.23
CA ALA A 29 -4.07 -0.67 0.82
C ALA A 29 -2.70 -0.07 1.16
N TYR A 30 -2.51 1.23 0.92
CA TYR A 30 -1.29 1.93 1.31
C TYR A 30 -1.07 1.95 2.82
N LYS A 31 -2.11 2.30 3.60
CA LYS A 31 -2.03 2.27 5.06
C LYS A 31 -1.73 0.86 5.60
N PHE A 32 -2.25 -0.17 4.96
CA PHE A 32 -2.01 -1.56 5.35
C PHE A 32 -0.57 -1.99 5.08
N ARG A 33 -0.06 -1.73 3.87
CA ARG A 33 1.37 -1.95 3.55
C ARG A 33 2.29 -1.23 4.54
N MET A 34 1.95 0.02 4.88
CA MET A 34 2.72 0.78 5.87
C MET A 34 2.70 0.16 7.26
N ALA A 35 1.52 -0.25 7.74
CA ALA A 35 1.38 -0.86 9.05
C ALA A 35 2.16 -2.19 9.17
N ILE A 36 2.22 -2.97 8.10
CA ILE A 36 3.02 -4.20 8.07
C ILE A 36 4.51 -3.87 8.20
N HIS A 37 5.02 -2.97 7.34
CA HIS A 37 6.43 -2.57 7.35
C HIS A 37 6.88 -1.94 8.68
N THR A 38 6.05 -1.13 9.33
CA THR A 38 6.39 -0.52 10.63
C THR A 38 6.26 -1.49 11.80
N SER A 39 5.39 -2.50 11.69
CA SER A 39 5.20 -3.47 12.76
C SER A 39 6.30 -4.53 12.88
N GLY A 40 7.17 -4.67 11.86
CA GLY A 40 8.22 -5.69 11.82
C GLY A 40 7.69 -7.12 11.92
N ALA A 41 6.45 -7.35 11.50
CA ALA A 41 5.81 -8.66 11.61
C ALA A 41 6.42 -9.66 10.62
N GLU A 42 7.18 -10.63 11.12
CA GLU A 42 7.75 -11.77 10.37
C GLU A 42 6.79 -12.98 10.32
N ASP A 43 5.47 -12.74 10.30
CA ASP A 43 4.49 -13.81 10.16
C ASP A 43 4.26 -14.09 8.67
N PRO A 44 4.51 -15.32 8.18
CA PRO A 44 4.31 -15.68 6.77
C PRO A 44 2.89 -15.41 6.24
N ARG A 45 1.88 -15.41 7.12
CA ARG A 45 0.49 -15.07 6.77
C ARG A 45 0.34 -13.58 6.46
N VAL A 46 1.09 -12.74 7.16
CA VAL A 46 1.12 -11.29 6.95
C VAL A 46 1.83 -10.97 5.64
N GLU A 47 2.93 -11.65 5.34
CA GLU A 47 3.64 -11.50 4.07
C GLU A 47 2.76 -11.89 2.87
N ARG A 48 2.05 -13.01 2.95
CA ARG A 48 1.13 -13.43 1.89
C ARG A 48 -0.01 -12.43 1.64
N GLU A 49 -0.59 -11.88 2.71
CA GLU A 49 -1.64 -10.85 2.59
C GLU A 49 -1.08 -9.53 2.06
N LEU A 50 0.18 -9.20 2.38
CA LEU A 50 0.86 -8.05 1.80
C LEU A 50 1.02 -8.21 0.28
N GLU A 51 1.48 -9.36 -0.20
CA GLU A 51 1.62 -9.64 -1.65
C GLU A 51 0.28 -9.47 -2.39
N LEU A 52 -0.81 -9.99 -1.83
CA LEU A 52 -2.15 -9.84 -2.40
C LEU A 52 -2.58 -8.37 -2.49
N VAL A 53 -2.25 -7.58 -1.47
CA VAL A 53 -2.54 -6.15 -1.47
C VAL A 53 -1.65 -5.39 -2.47
N GLU A 54 -0.38 -5.75 -2.62
CA GLU A 54 0.49 -5.16 -3.64
C GLU A 54 0.01 -5.46 -5.06
N HIS A 55 -0.51 -6.66 -5.31
CA HIS A 55 -1.16 -6.99 -6.58
C HIS A 55 -2.43 -6.15 -6.80
N ALA A 56 -3.24 -5.95 -5.76
CA ALA A 56 -4.43 -5.10 -5.84
C ALA A 56 -4.06 -3.63 -6.14
N ILE A 57 -3.05 -3.08 -5.45
CA ILE A 57 -2.52 -1.73 -5.69
C ILE A 57 -2.08 -1.59 -7.15
N ASN A 58 -1.22 -2.48 -7.62
CA ASN A 58 -0.70 -2.45 -9.00
C ASN A 58 -1.84 -2.52 -10.03
N ARG A 59 -2.84 -3.38 -9.80
CA ARG A 59 -4.00 -3.49 -10.69
C ARG A 59 -4.81 -2.20 -10.74
N LEU A 60 -5.11 -1.61 -9.57
CA LEU A 60 -5.88 -0.37 -9.47
C LEU A 60 -5.13 0.80 -10.07
N GLU A 61 -3.81 0.84 -9.91
CA GLU A 61 -2.96 1.88 -10.51
C GLU A 61 -2.85 1.75 -12.01
N ASN A 62 -2.68 0.53 -12.52
CA ASN A 62 -2.66 0.31 -13.97
C ASN A 62 -4.02 0.62 -14.61
N GLN A 63 -5.13 0.35 -13.93
CA GLN A 63 -6.46 0.73 -14.39
C GLN A 63 -6.71 2.24 -14.33
N ARG A 64 -6.21 2.94 -13.31
CA ARG A 64 -6.46 4.37 -13.08
C ARG A 64 -5.48 5.29 -13.80
N PHE A 65 -4.24 4.85 -13.98
CA PHE A 65 -3.11 5.65 -14.47
C PHE A 65 -2.43 5.01 -15.69
N GLY A 66 -3.15 4.26 -16.52
CA GLY A 66 -2.59 3.58 -17.70
C GLY A 66 -1.75 4.47 -18.65
N LEU A 67 -1.91 5.80 -18.59
CA LEU A 67 -1.09 6.80 -19.31
C LEU A 67 -0.08 7.57 -18.42
N HIS A 68 -0.18 7.51 -17.09
CA HIS A 68 0.64 8.27 -16.13
C HIS A 68 1.23 7.39 -15.01
N ARG A 69 1.54 6.14 -15.34
CA ARG A 69 2.04 5.13 -14.40
C ARG A 69 3.30 5.57 -13.64
N GLU A 70 4.25 6.21 -14.32
CA GLU A 70 5.50 6.69 -13.72
C GLU A 70 5.28 7.82 -12.71
N LEU A 71 4.35 8.72 -13.00
CA LEU A 71 3.96 9.81 -12.10
C LEU A 71 3.25 9.28 -10.85
N ALA A 72 2.34 8.31 -11.02
CA ALA A 72 1.66 7.66 -9.90
C ALA A 72 2.66 6.93 -9.00
N GLN A 73 3.54 6.12 -9.58
CA GLN A 73 4.58 5.41 -8.83
C GLN A 73 5.56 6.36 -8.13
N THR A 74 5.93 7.48 -8.76
CA THR A 74 6.80 8.49 -8.16
C THR A 74 6.13 9.22 -7.00
N ALA A 75 4.85 9.62 -7.16
CA ALA A 75 4.09 10.27 -6.10
C ALA A 75 3.89 9.33 -4.90
N LEU A 76 3.72 8.03 -5.16
CA LEU A 76 3.54 7.02 -4.14
C LEU A 76 4.82 6.67 -3.41
N LYS A 77 5.95 6.61 -4.14
CA LYS A 77 7.27 6.51 -3.53
C LYS A 77 7.58 7.73 -2.67
N ALA A 78 7.28 8.93 -3.13
CA ALA A 78 7.48 10.16 -2.36
C ALA A 78 6.61 10.21 -1.09
N LEU A 79 5.36 9.77 -1.17
CA LEU A 79 4.49 9.61 -0.01
C LEU A 79 5.03 8.56 0.97
N TYR A 80 5.50 7.42 0.46
CA TYR A 80 6.10 6.37 1.26
C TYR A 80 7.36 6.85 2.00
N ASP A 81 8.24 7.57 1.31
CA ASP A 81 9.46 8.16 1.86
C ASP A 81 9.13 9.24 2.92
N LEU A 82 8.11 10.07 2.68
CA LEU A 82 7.64 11.09 3.61
C LEU A 82 7.11 10.47 4.91
N ILE A 83 6.27 9.43 4.81
CA ILE A 83 5.62 8.84 5.98
C ILE A 83 6.61 7.97 6.78
N LEU A 84 7.58 7.33 6.13
CA LEU A 84 8.66 6.61 6.82
C LEU A 84 9.76 7.51 7.36
N GLY A 85 9.65 8.84 7.22
CA GLY A 85 10.68 9.78 7.66
C GLY A 85 12.00 9.65 6.91
N ARG A 86 12.03 8.93 5.78
CA ARG A 86 13.16 8.87 4.86
C ARG A 86 13.15 10.14 4.01
N SER A 87 13.41 11.27 4.66
CA SER A 87 13.73 12.49 3.94
C SER A 87 14.97 12.22 3.08
N SER A 88 14.89 12.50 1.79
CA SER A 88 16.02 12.57 0.85
C SER A 88 17.03 13.66 1.25
N ARG A 89 17.51 13.67 2.49
CA ARG A 89 18.72 14.35 2.93
C ARG A 89 19.90 13.40 2.79
N GLU A 90 20.14 12.95 1.57
CA GLU A 90 21.46 12.47 1.19
C GLU A 90 21.85 13.12 -0.14
N LYS A 91 21.79 14.45 -0.14
CA LYS A 91 22.58 15.32 -1.02
C LYS A 91 23.25 16.39 -0.17
N ARG A 92 24.17 15.96 0.68
CA ARG A 92 25.30 16.77 1.13
C ARG A 92 26.50 15.86 1.36
N ARG A 93 27.27 15.65 0.30
CA ARG A 93 28.73 15.67 0.31
C ARG A 93 29.21 15.86 -1.12
#